data_AF-A0AAV7JIW0-F1
#
_entry.id   AF-A0AAV7JIW0-F1
#
_cell.length_a   1.000
_cell.length_b   1.000
_cell.length_c   1.000
_cell.angle_alpha   90.00
_cell.angle_beta   90.00
_cell.angle_gamma   90.00
#
_symmetry.space_group_name_H-M   'P 1'
#
loop_
_entity.id
_entity.type
_entity.pdbx_description
1 polymer ?
#
loop_
_entity_poly.entity_id
_entity_poly.type
_entity_poly.pdbx_seq_one_letter_code
_entity_poly.pdbx_strand_id
1 'polypeptide(L)'
;MVYVYTIKSISPYSSSSNLSESVYDMAKVGNTNRRVSLREIAIHLFQEVKEQWTTDGEISDGLMRDLLTVFPNSLFPALDLVDHKAVTRLKSTSGRCVYEVASVSEQSYSCLLEANFCPCSSFHYSVLSKDEAIMCKHLLAIHISVALDIVSHIGVTNRSLTESLDNM
;
A
#
# COMPACT_ATOMS: atom_id res chain seq x y z
N MET A 1 -17.76 5.04 -11.88
CA MET A 1 -16.31 5.17 -12.14
C MET A 1 -15.72 3.78 -11.94
N VAL A 2 -15.02 3.31 -12.95
CA VAL A 2 -14.90 1.89 -13.29
C VAL A 2 -13.51 1.40 -12.83
N TYR A 3 -13.46 0.61 -11.75
CA TYR A 3 -12.26 -0.04 -11.15
C TYR A 3 -11.78 -1.24 -11.99
N VAL A 4 -11.63 -1.03 -13.29
CA VAL A 4 -11.30 -2.12 -14.21
C VAL A 4 -9.91 -1.80 -14.70
N TYR A 5 -8.91 -2.56 -14.24
CA TYR A 5 -7.98 -3.30 -15.11
C TYR A 5 -6.98 -4.15 -14.31
N THR A 6 -6.75 -3.90 -13.01
CA THR A 6 -5.82 -4.71 -12.18
C THR A 6 -6.51 -5.65 -11.19
N ILE A 7 -7.76 -5.38 -10.79
CA ILE A 7 -8.51 -6.21 -9.83
C ILE A 7 -9.82 -6.69 -10.47
N LYS A 8 -9.72 -7.66 -11.38
CA LYS A 8 -10.91 -8.33 -11.95
C LYS A 8 -11.45 -9.39 -10.98
N SER A 9 -12.08 -8.96 -9.89
CA SER A 9 -13.08 -9.79 -9.18
C SER A 9 -13.84 -9.04 -8.07
N ILE A 10 -13.88 -7.70 -8.04
CA ILE A 10 -14.77 -7.00 -7.10
C ILE A 10 -16.18 -6.94 -7.68
N SER A 11 -17.04 -7.87 -7.25
CA SER A 11 -18.49 -7.76 -7.43
C SER A 11 -19.02 -6.57 -6.60
N PRO A 12 -19.82 -5.67 -7.16
CA PRO A 12 -20.42 -4.57 -6.41
C PRO A 12 -21.48 -5.13 -5.46
N TYR A 13 -21.17 -5.22 -4.16
CA TYR A 13 -22.13 -5.72 -3.19
C TYR A 13 -23.35 -4.79 -3.12
N SER A 14 -24.49 -5.38 -3.50
CA SER A 14 -25.84 -4.94 -3.21
C SER A 14 -26.09 -4.86 -1.71
N SER A 15 -26.64 -3.74 -1.27
CA SER A 15 -27.10 -3.51 0.10
C SER A 15 -28.02 -4.62 0.62
N SER A 16 -27.65 -5.24 1.74
CA SER A 16 -28.63 -5.65 2.76
C SER A 16 -27.94 -5.97 4.09
N SER A 17 -28.71 -5.65 5.13
CA SER A 17 -28.45 -5.47 6.55
C SER A 17 -28.19 -6.74 7.38
N ASN A 18 -27.55 -6.49 8.53
CA ASN A 18 -27.54 -7.28 9.78
C ASN A 18 -26.58 -8.47 9.86
N LEU A 19 -25.65 -8.42 10.82
CA LEU A 19 -25.05 -9.52 11.63
C LEU A 19 -24.02 -8.86 12.59
N SER A 20 -24.44 -8.44 13.80
CA SER A 20 -24.37 -9.19 15.06
C SER A 20 -22.95 -9.40 15.63
N GLU A 21 -22.48 -8.41 16.40
CA GLU A 21 -21.98 -8.49 17.79
C GLU A 21 -21.33 -9.80 18.34
N SER A 22 -20.64 -10.59 17.53
CA SER A 22 -20.03 -11.87 17.98
C SER A 22 -18.58 -12.09 17.56
N VAL A 23 -17.90 -11.08 17.01
CA VAL A 23 -16.47 -11.19 16.65
C VAL A 23 -15.52 -10.95 17.84
N TYR A 24 -16.09 -10.76 19.04
CA TYR A 24 -15.37 -10.34 20.25
C TYR A 24 -14.98 -11.47 21.21
N ASP A 25 -14.89 -12.74 20.81
CA ASP A 25 -14.30 -13.71 21.75
C ASP A 25 -13.85 -15.03 21.12
N MET A 26 -12.63 -15.10 20.58
CA MET A 26 -11.93 -16.39 20.42
C MET A 26 -10.40 -16.20 20.48
N ALA A 27 -9.86 -15.98 21.68
CA ALA A 27 -8.42 -16.11 21.90
C ALA A 27 -8.12 -16.80 23.24
N LYS A 28 -8.30 -18.13 23.28
CA LYS A 28 -7.62 -18.99 24.25
C LYS A 28 -7.25 -20.33 23.61
N VAL A 29 -5.97 -20.53 23.33
CA VAL A 29 -5.15 -21.74 23.62
C VAL A 29 -3.68 -21.45 23.22
N GLY A 30 -2.73 -21.62 24.16
CA GLY A 30 -1.37 -22.07 23.84
C GLY A 30 -0.21 -21.07 23.62
N ASN A 31 0.22 -20.37 24.67
CA ASN A 31 1.61 -19.93 24.99
C ASN A 31 2.59 -19.46 23.87
N THR A 32 2.44 -18.20 23.39
CA THR A 32 3.49 -17.15 23.43
C THR A 32 2.80 -15.78 23.34
N ASN A 33 2.85 -14.96 24.38
CA ASN A 33 2.23 -13.62 24.39
C ASN A 33 3.07 -12.62 23.57
N ARG A 34 3.18 -12.85 22.26
CA ARG A 34 3.76 -11.88 21.33
C ARG A 34 2.64 -10.95 20.88
N ARG A 35 2.61 -9.74 21.42
CA ARG A 35 1.78 -8.66 20.85
C ARG A 35 2.30 -8.38 19.45
N VAL A 36 1.46 -8.56 18.44
CA VAL A 36 1.78 -8.22 17.04
C VAL A 36 1.34 -6.77 16.80
N SER A 37 2.22 -5.96 16.23
CA SER A 37 1.91 -4.56 15.88
C SER A 37 1.10 -4.49 14.57
N LEU A 38 0.29 -3.45 14.41
CA LEU A 38 -0.43 -3.19 13.16
C LEU A 38 0.51 -3.08 11.94
N ARG A 39 1.75 -2.61 12.16
CA ARG A 39 2.78 -2.55 11.12
C ARG A 39 3.28 -3.94 10.69
N GLU A 40 3.44 -4.88 11.63
CA GLU A 40 3.76 -6.27 11.29
C GLU A 40 2.62 -6.92 10.51
N ILE A 41 1.35 -6.67 10.92
CA ILE A 41 0.17 -7.15 10.18
C ILE A 41 0.17 -6.61 8.75
N ALA A 42 0.41 -5.31 8.57
CA ALA A 42 0.51 -4.69 7.25
C ALA A 42 1.54 -5.38 6.35
N ILE A 43 2.73 -5.69 6.88
CA ILE A 43 3.78 -6.39 6.12
C ILE A 43 3.31 -7.79 5.68
N HIS A 44 2.65 -8.53 6.59
CA HIS A 44 2.10 -9.85 6.25
C HIS A 44 1.01 -9.78 5.18
N LEU A 45 0.12 -8.78 5.24
CA LEU A 45 -0.88 -8.60 4.20
C LEU A 45 -0.25 -8.35 2.82
N PHE A 46 0.83 -7.58 2.73
CA PHE A 46 1.53 -7.38 1.44
C PHE A 46 2.21 -8.65 0.93
N GLN A 47 2.71 -9.50 1.83
CA GLN A 47 3.23 -10.82 1.45
C GLN A 47 2.12 -11.70 0.89
N GLU A 48 0.96 -11.71 1.54
CA GLU A 48 -0.21 -12.47 1.09
C GLU A 48 -0.73 -11.97 -0.25
N VAL A 49 -0.77 -10.65 -0.48
CA VAL A 49 -1.09 -10.06 -1.79
C VAL A 49 -0.15 -10.59 -2.87
N LYS A 50 1.15 -10.61 -2.59
CA LYS A 50 2.14 -11.13 -3.54
C LYS A 50 1.92 -12.61 -3.82
N GLU A 51 1.67 -13.41 -2.79
CA GLU A 51 1.47 -14.86 -2.91
C GLU A 51 0.20 -15.20 -3.72
N GLN A 52 -0.94 -14.59 -3.39
CA GLN A 52 -2.20 -14.78 -4.13
C GLN A 52 -2.05 -14.29 -5.58
N TRP A 53 -1.47 -13.11 -5.79
CA TRP A 53 -1.28 -12.59 -7.15
C TRP A 53 -0.36 -13.45 -8.00
N THR A 54 0.73 -13.97 -7.42
CA THR A 54 1.67 -14.85 -8.14
C THR A 54 1.02 -16.19 -8.50
N THR A 55 0.13 -16.69 -7.64
CA THR A 55 -0.48 -18.02 -7.80
C THR A 55 -1.72 -17.97 -8.71
N ASP A 56 -2.61 -17.03 -8.45
CA ASP A 56 -3.95 -17.00 -9.03
C ASP A 56 -4.15 -15.82 -10.00
N GLY A 57 -3.26 -14.81 -9.96
CA GLY A 57 -3.42 -13.57 -10.74
C GLY A 57 -4.56 -12.69 -10.25
N GLU A 58 -5.06 -12.93 -9.03
CA GLU A 58 -6.19 -12.23 -8.43
C GLU A 58 -5.96 -12.05 -6.91
N ILE A 59 -6.65 -11.07 -6.32
CA ILE A 59 -6.70 -10.85 -4.86
C ILE A 59 -8.09 -11.27 -4.39
N SER A 60 -8.16 -12.15 -3.40
CA SER A 60 -9.45 -12.58 -2.83
C SER A 60 -10.20 -11.46 -2.10
N ASP A 61 -11.54 -11.55 -2.08
CA ASP A 61 -12.40 -10.63 -1.32
C ASP A 61 -12.09 -10.59 0.18
N GLY A 62 -11.62 -11.71 0.74
CA GLY A 62 -11.18 -11.81 2.13
C GLY A 62 -9.96 -10.93 2.38
N LEU A 63 -8.91 -11.12 1.58
CA LEU A 63 -7.69 -10.33 1.67
C LEU A 63 -7.95 -8.83 1.39
N MET A 64 -8.83 -8.50 0.45
CA MET A 64 -9.24 -7.12 0.21
C MET A 64 -9.92 -6.50 1.44
N ARG A 65 -10.75 -7.27 2.15
CA ARG A 65 -11.42 -6.83 3.38
C ARG A 65 -10.42 -6.62 4.51
N ASP A 66 -9.44 -7.51 4.65
CA ASP A 66 -8.39 -7.39 5.66
C ASP A 66 -7.51 -6.15 5.41
N LEU A 67 -7.15 -5.90 4.14
CA LEU A 67 -6.50 -4.66 3.73
C LEU A 67 -7.35 -3.43 4.08
N LEU A 68 -8.67 -3.47 3.86
CA LEU A 68 -9.57 -2.36 4.17
C LEU A 68 -9.66 -2.12 5.68
N THR A 69 -9.68 -3.19 6.49
CA THR A 69 -9.67 -3.10 7.95
C THR A 69 -8.39 -2.43 8.46
N VAL A 70 -7.23 -2.73 7.88
CA VAL A 70 -5.94 -2.15 8.28
C VAL A 70 -5.72 -0.74 7.72
N PHE A 71 -6.27 -0.45 6.53
CA PHE A 71 -6.05 0.81 5.80
C PHE A 71 -7.36 1.53 5.41
N PRO A 72 -8.26 1.82 6.36
CA PRO A 72 -9.63 2.23 6.05
C PRO A 72 -9.73 3.51 5.23
N ASN A 73 -8.82 4.47 5.44
CA ASN A 73 -8.86 5.77 4.78
C ASN A 73 -7.91 5.89 3.59
N SER A 74 -6.94 4.98 3.46
CA SER A 74 -5.88 5.06 2.45
C SER A 74 -5.99 4.02 1.35
N LEU A 75 -6.75 2.92 1.56
CA LEU A 75 -6.81 1.81 0.61
C LEU A 75 -7.35 2.22 -0.76
N PHE A 76 -8.59 2.69 -0.86
CA PHE A 76 -9.17 3.03 -2.17
C PHE A 76 -8.39 4.12 -2.91
N PRO A 77 -7.93 5.22 -2.27
CA PRO A 77 -7.06 6.17 -2.94
C PRO A 77 -5.70 5.60 -3.38
N ALA A 78 -5.19 4.58 -2.69
CA ALA A 78 -3.99 3.88 -3.10
C ALA A 78 -4.25 2.96 -4.30
N LEU A 79 -5.36 2.21 -4.29
CA LEU A 79 -5.76 1.35 -5.40
C LEU A 79 -6.01 2.15 -6.68
N ASP A 80 -6.56 3.37 -6.57
CA ASP A 80 -6.68 4.28 -7.71
C ASP A 80 -5.30 4.59 -8.34
N LEU A 81 -4.28 4.85 -7.52
CA LEU A 81 -2.90 5.06 -8.01
C LEU A 81 -2.30 3.79 -8.64
N VAL A 82 -2.58 2.62 -8.06
CA VAL A 82 -2.13 1.31 -8.56
C VAL A 82 -2.75 1.04 -9.94
N ASP A 83 -4.06 1.25 -10.09
CA ASP A 83 -4.78 1.05 -11.34
C ASP A 83 -4.31 2.00 -12.45
N HIS A 84 -3.96 3.24 -12.10
CA HIS A 84 -3.36 4.20 -13.03
C HIS A 84 -1.87 3.96 -13.31
N LYS A 85 -1.27 2.90 -12.74
CA LYS A 85 0.17 2.59 -12.85
C LYS A 85 1.05 3.78 -12.47
N ALA A 86 0.65 4.52 -11.44
CA ALA A 86 1.28 5.77 -11.05
C ALA A 86 2.65 5.59 -10.35
N VAL A 87 3.10 4.36 -10.09
CA VAL A 87 4.30 4.06 -9.33
C VAL A 87 5.48 3.70 -10.23
N THR A 88 6.58 4.44 -10.08
CA THR A 88 7.85 4.20 -10.77
C THR A 88 8.99 4.04 -9.76
N ARG A 89 9.81 3.01 -9.93
CA ARG A 89 11.05 2.81 -9.17
C ARG A 89 12.23 3.37 -9.96
N LEU A 90 12.86 4.39 -9.40
CA LEU A 90 14.15 4.90 -9.84
C LEU A 90 15.26 4.13 -9.15
N LYS A 91 16.10 3.43 -9.92
CA LYS A 91 17.27 2.72 -9.39
C LYS A 91 18.54 3.38 -9.90
N SER A 92 19.37 3.86 -8.98
CA SER A 92 20.66 4.42 -9.32
C SER A 92 21.70 3.33 -9.64
N THR A 93 22.72 3.70 -10.41
CA THR A 93 23.99 2.95 -10.59
C THR A 93 24.65 2.45 -9.29
N SER A 94 24.42 3.10 -8.13
CA SER A 94 24.90 2.60 -6.82
C SER A 94 24.02 1.51 -6.19
N GLY A 95 22.88 1.19 -6.81
CA GLY A 95 21.87 0.27 -6.27
C GLY A 95 20.81 0.93 -5.39
N ARG A 96 21.00 2.19 -4.98
CA ARG A 96 19.99 2.95 -4.22
C ARG A 96 18.71 3.14 -5.02
N CYS A 97 17.58 3.13 -4.33
CA CYS A 97 16.25 3.20 -4.95
C CYS A 97 15.39 4.29 -4.31
N VAL A 98 14.62 4.98 -5.15
CA VAL A 98 13.54 5.91 -4.78
C VAL A 98 12.31 5.50 -5.56
N TYR A 99 11.13 5.68 -4.98
CA TYR A 99 9.86 5.43 -5.65
C TYR A 99 9.16 6.75 -5.91
N GLU A 100 8.88 7.05 -7.16
CA GLU A 100 8.08 8.20 -7.55
C GLU A 100 6.62 7.76 -7.74
N VAL A 101 5.70 8.53 -7.15
CA VAL A 101 4.26 8.33 -7.32
C VAL A 101 3.69 9.56 -8.00
N ALA A 102 3.15 9.38 -9.21
CA ALA A 102 2.56 10.47 -9.98
C ALA A 102 1.30 11.01 -9.26
N SER A 103 1.22 12.33 -9.12
CA SER A 103 0.01 13.03 -8.69
C SER A 103 -0.71 13.63 -9.90
N VAL A 104 -2.02 13.78 -9.77
CA VAL A 104 -2.86 14.51 -10.76
C VAL A 104 -2.46 15.99 -10.85
N SER A 105 -1.84 16.55 -9.81
CA SER A 105 -1.42 17.95 -9.69
C SER A 105 0.00 18.23 -10.22
N GLU A 106 0.49 17.44 -11.17
CA GLU A 106 1.82 17.52 -11.82
C GLU A 106 3.05 17.29 -10.92
N GLN A 107 2.94 17.44 -9.60
CA GLN A 107 4.04 17.16 -8.67
C GLN A 107 4.04 15.68 -8.26
N SER A 108 5.08 14.94 -8.62
CA SER A 108 5.29 13.58 -8.14
C SER A 108 5.76 13.56 -6.68
N TYR A 109 5.42 12.50 -5.96
CA TYR A 109 5.95 12.25 -4.62
C TYR A 109 7.10 11.26 -4.69
N SER A 110 8.31 11.73 -4.41
CA SER A 110 9.44 10.86 -4.17
C SER A 110 9.30 10.24 -2.77
N CYS A 111 9.31 8.92 -2.69
CA CYS A 111 9.11 8.14 -1.47
C CYS A 111 10.28 7.17 -1.24
N LEU A 112 10.59 6.91 0.03
CA LEU A 112 11.62 5.97 0.45
C LEU A 112 10.94 4.75 1.07
N LEU A 113 10.82 3.67 0.28
CA LEU A 113 10.11 2.46 0.69
C LEU A 113 10.75 1.79 1.91
N GLU A 114 12.08 1.63 1.91
CA GLU A 114 12.83 1.00 3.02
C GLU A 114 12.68 1.77 4.34
N ALA A 115 12.55 3.09 4.26
CA ALA A 115 12.34 3.95 5.41
C ALA A 115 10.85 4.14 5.76
N ASN A 116 9.93 3.57 4.97
CA ASN A 116 8.48 3.85 5.02
C ASN A 116 8.19 5.36 5.11
N PHE A 117 8.85 6.16 4.28
CA PHE A 117 8.75 7.62 4.31
C PHE A 117 8.14 8.18 3.03
N CYS A 118 7.23 9.14 3.21
CA CYS A 118 6.65 9.94 2.12
C CYS A 118 6.56 11.40 2.57
N PRO A 119 6.94 12.37 1.73
CA PRO A 119 6.90 13.79 2.07
C PRO A 119 5.47 14.39 2.04
N CYS A 120 4.44 13.62 1.70
CA CYS A 120 3.10 14.17 1.58
C CYS A 120 2.53 14.65 2.91
N SER A 121 1.68 15.68 2.86
CA SER A 121 1.03 16.27 4.04
C SER A 121 0.24 15.25 4.89
N SER A 122 -0.43 14.29 4.24
CA SER A 122 -1.16 13.22 4.92
C SER A 122 -0.24 12.29 5.72
N PHE A 123 0.98 12.01 5.23
CA PHE A 123 1.96 11.24 6.00
C PHE A 123 2.40 12.03 7.25
N HIS A 124 2.79 13.28 7.07
CA HIS A 124 3.22 14.13 8.20
C HIS A 124 2.12 14.28 9.26
N TYR A 125 0.89 14.55 8.84
CA TYR A 125 -0.23 14.78 9.75
C TYR A 125 -0.79 13.48 10.33
N SER A 126 -1.29 12.57 9.49
CA SER A 126 -2.04 11.39 9.95
C SER A 126 -1.15 10.28 10.49
N VAL A 127 0.06 10.11 9.95
CA VAL A 127 0.98 9.03 10.38
C VAL A 127 1.90 9.52 11.49
N LEU A 128 2.64 10.61 11.29
CA LEU A 128 3.64 11.06 12.26
C LEU A 128 3.05 11.85 13.42
N SER A 129 2.13 12.78 13.15
CA SER A 129 1.66 13.73 14.18
C SER A 129 0.49 13.21 14.99
N LYS A 130 -0.40 12.42 14.37
CA LYS A 130 -1.66 11.96 14.98
C LYS A 130 -1.72 10.47 15.28
N ASP A 131 -0.86 9.65 14.68
CA ASP A 131 -0.90 8.19 14.78
C ASP A 131 -2.30 7.60 14.45
N GLU A 132 -3.01 8.26 13.52
CA GLU A 132 -4.36 7.90 13.07
C GLU A 132 -4.34 6.97 11.85
N ALA A 133 -3.19 6.84 11.19
CA ALA A 133 -2.99 5.98 10.04
C ALA A 133 -1.61 5.33 10.05
N ILE A 134 -1.53 4.07 9.60
CA ILE A 134 -0.27 3.33 9.51
C ILE A 134 0.62 3.86 8.38
N MET A 135 0.00 4.28 7.28
CA MET A 135 0.68 4.84 6.11
C MET A 135 -0.25 5.75 5.30
N CYS A 136 0.34 6.63 4.50
CA CYS A 136 -0.40 7.40 3.51
C CYS A 136 -0.71 6.56 2.26
N LYS A 137 -1.63 7.05 1.42
CA LYS A 137 -2.01 6.38 0.18
C LYS A 137 -0.83 6.12 -0.78
N HIS A 138 0.19 6.98 -0.79
CA HIS A 138 1.33 6.83 -1.71
C HIS A 138 2.22 5.64 -1.31
N LEU A 139 2.55 5.52 -0.01
CA LEU A 139 3.30 4.36 0.49
C LEU A 139 2.51 3.07 0.31
N LEU A 140 1.20 3.11 0.56
CA LEU A 140 0.33 1.96 0.33
C LEU A 140 0.30 1.54 -1.13
N ALA A 141 0.18 2.50 -2.05
CA ALA A 141 0.21 2.24 -3.48
C ALA A 141 1.55 1.63 -3.92
N ILE A 142 2.67 2.10 -3.35
CA ILE A 142 4.00 1.52 -3.63
C ILE A 142 4.06 0.06 -3.15
N HIS A 143 3.68 -0.21 -1.89
CA HIS A 143 3.71 -1.57 -1.33
C HIS A 143 2.85 -2.54 -2.15
N ILE A 144 1.61 -2.14 -2.48
CA ILE A 144 0.72 -2.96 -3.31
C ILE A 144 1.31 -3.15 -4.72
N SER A 145 1.78 -2.08 -5.37
CA SER A 145 2.36 -2.19 -6.72
C SER A 145 3.59 -3.11 -6.76
N VAL A 146 4.43 -3.07 -5.72
CA VAL A 146 5.58 -3.97 -5.56
C VAL A 146 5.12 -5.41 -5.35
N ALA A 147 4.10 -5.63 -4.51
CA ALA A 147 3.56 -6.97 -4.27
C ALA A 147 2.95 -7.59 -5.54
N LEU A 148 2.31 -6.78 -6.38
CA LEU A 148 1.73 -7.19 -7.65
C LEU A 148 2.75 -7.28 -8.81
N ASP A 149 4.00 -6.89 -8.59
CA ASP A 149 5.05 -6.82 -9.62
C ASP A 149 4.68 -5.97 -10.84
N ILE A 150 4.00 -4.83 -10.63
CA ILE A 150 3.55 -3.93 -11.70
C ILE A 150 4.27 -2.57 -11.72
N VAL A 151 5.32 -2.42 -10.92
CA VAL A 151 6.09 -1.17 -10.81
C VAL A 151 6.89 -0.91 -12.08
N SER A 152 6.85 0.32 -12.60
CA SER A 152 7.72 0.71 -13.71
C SER A 152 9.16 0.88 -13.22
N HIS A 153 10.15 0.40 -13.97
CA HIS A 153 11.56 0.45 -13.57
C HIS A 153 12.38 1.37 -14.48
N ILE A 154 13.05 2.36 -13.88
CA ILE A 154 13.92 3.30 -14.60
C ILE A 154 15.31 3.31 -13.93
N GLY A 155 16.34 3.08 -14.75
CA GLY A 155 17.73 3.23 -14.34
C GLY A 155 18.16 4.71 -14.43
N VAL A 156 18.75 5.24 -13.36
CA VAL A 156 19.19 6.64 -13.28
C VAL A 156 20.63 6.76 -12.78
N THR A 157 21.24 7.94 -12.94
CA THR A 157 22.54 8.23 -12.35
C THR A 157 22.39 8.56 -10.86
N ASN A 158 23.48 8.47 -10.09
CA ASN A 158 23.48 8.91 -8.68
C ASN A 158 23.07 10.38 -8.53
N ARG A 159 23.49 11.22 -9.47
CA ARG A 159 23.16 12.64 -9.49
C ARG A 159 21.67 12.86 -9.69
N SER A 160 21.10 12.26 -10.73
CA SER A 160 19.66 12.37 -11.04
C SER A 160 18.80 11.85 -9.88
N LEU A 161 19.21 10.75 -9.24
CA LEU A 161 18.51 10.25 -8.06
C LEU A 161 18.55 11.25 -6.90
N THR A 162 19.68 11.95 -6.70
CA THR A 162 19.82 12.97 -5.64
C THR A 162 18.94 14.18 -5.94
N GLU A 163 18.88 14.63 -7.19
CA GLU A 163 18.01 15.71 -7.63
C GLU A 163 16.51 15.40 -7.37
N SER A 164 16.07 14.14 -7.54
CA SER A 164 14.71 13.72 -7.15
C SER A 164 14.44 13.75 -5.64
N LEU A 165 15.50 13.68 -4.80
CA LEU A 165 15.39 13.75 -3.33
C LEU A 165 15.40 15.19 -2.82
N ASP A 166 16.13 16.08 -3.49
CA ASP A 166 16.22 17.50 -3.10
C ASP A 166 14.87 18.24 -3.19
N ASN A 167 13.89 17.63 -3.88
CA ASN A 167 12.53 18.15 -4.06
C ASN A 167 11.50 17.52 -3.11
N MET A 168 11.94 16.75 -2.09
CA MET A 168 11.08 16.16 -1.05
C MET A 168 10.68 17.16 0.03
#